data_AF-A0A418EDU8-F1
#
_entry.id   AF-A0A418EDU8-F1
#
_cell.length_a   1.000
_cell.length_b   1.000
_cell.length_c   1.000
_cell.angle_alpha   90.00
_cell.angle_beta   90.00
_cell.angle_gamma   90.00
#
_symmetry.space_group_name_H-M   'P 1'
#
loop_
_entity.id
_entity.type
_entity.pdbx_description
1 polymer ?
#
loop_
_entity_poly.entity_id
_entity_poly.type
_entity_poly.pdbx_seq_one_letter_code
_entity_poly.pdbx_strand_id
1 'polypeptide(L)'
;MPTATLAHGYLVDPQPTFVNPGGDPTGYSATIDGNVALPGENYNLSPQDNTIAFTRQLKKSSFASLRAFIDAQGDTGGECGLTRADGTPRSLPSDSKVKWAHGSEGFVLSHEGPCELWCDATRVYENDNCARNIPDGAMPINSSQCQGSEKLIMLWLALHTSQWQVYKNCVRLTSGDGSSPVPPPSSSSGTPTMNPRPPSSSTPTSHGPKSTSPPSEEEAQPWQQCGGKTFNGPTRCVAQYTCVWMDDWYSQCTPAADEAEETEDR
;
A
#
# COMPACT_ATOMS: atom_id res chain seq x y z
N MET A 1 -14.55 -13.88 -21.57
CA MET A 1 -13.18 -13.46 -21.20
C MET A 1 -13.18 -13.22 -19.70
N PRO A 2 -12.29 -13.82 -18.90
CA PRO A 2 -12.14 -13.39 -17.52
C PRO A 2 -11.53 -11.99 -17.53
N THR A 3 -12.20 -11.04 -16.89
CA THR A 3 -11.64 -9.71 -16.65
C THR A 3 -10.43 -9.89 -15.75
N ALA A 4 -9.22 -9.65 -16.26
CA ALA A 4 -8.04 -9.60 -15.40
C ALA A 4 -8.29 -8.51 -14.34
N THR A 5 -7.98 -8.81 -13.08
CA THR A 5 -8.18 -7.88 -11.97
C THR A 5 -7.29 -6.66 -12.17
N LEU A 6 -7.89 -5.58 -12.68
CA LEU A 6 -7.27 -4.29 -13.05
C LEU A 6 -6.72 -3.50 -11.84
N ALA A 7 -6.53 -4.15 -10.70
CA ALA A 7 -6.18 -3.51 -9.43
C ALA A 7 -4.68 -3.58 -9.08
N HIS A 8 -3.92 -4.23 -9.95
CA HIS A 8 -2.49 -4.51 -9.83
C HIS A 8 -1.68 -3.55 -10.72
N GLY A 9 -0.40 -3.30 -10.41
CA GLY A 9 0.46 -2.42 -11.20
C GLY A 9 1.94 -2.57 -10.90
N TYR A 10 2.78 -1.75 -11.53
CA TYR A 10 4.22 -1.78 -11.35
C TYR A 10 4.88 -0.44 -11.61
N LEU A 11 6.16 -0.34 -11.26
CA LEU A 11 7.00 0.81 -11.55
C LEU A 11 7.31 0.86 -13.06
N VAL A 12 6.84 1.89 -13.77
CA VAL A 12 7.05 2.05 -15.22
C VAL A 12 8.17 3.02 -15.55
N ASP A 13 8.38 4.07 -14.75
CA ASP A 13 9.47 5.03 -14.94
C ASP A 13 10.09 5.44 -13.58
N PRO A 14 11.39 5.17 -13.33
CA PRO A 14 12.32 4.46 -14.21
C PRO A 14 12.00 2.96 -14.27
N GLN A 15 12.04 2.39 -15.48
CA GLN A 15 11.65 0.99 -15.69
C GLN A 15 12.63 0.00 -15.01
N PRO A 16 12.17 -0.83 -14.05
CA PRO A 16 12.98 -1.84 -13.38
C PRO A 16 13.34 -3.00 -14.30
N THR A 17 14.26 -3.85 -13.84
CA THR A 17 14.50 -5.17 -14.46
C THR A 17 13.78 -6.24 -13.65
N PHE A 18 12.73 -6.84 -14.21
CA PHE A 18 11.96 -7.89 -13.52
C PHE A 18 12.75 -9.19 -13.37
N VAL A 19 12.48 -9.93 -12.28
CA VAL A 19 13.08 -11.25 -12.03
C VAL A 19 12.69 -12.23 -13.14
N ASN A 20 11.40 -12.22 -13.52
CA ASN A 20 10.82 -12.99 -14.62
C ASN A 20 10.30 -12.05 -15.74
N PRO A 21 11.10 -11.75 -16.79
CA PRO A 21 10.72 -10.83 -17.86
C PRO A 21 9.53 -11.26 -18.73
N GLY A 22 9.08 -12.52 -18.65
CA GLY A 22 7.88 -13.03 -19.32
C GLY A 22 6.73 -13.34 -18.37
N GLY A 23 6.87 -13.00 -17.08
CA GLY A 23 5.80 -13.13 -16.08
C GLY A 23 4.89 -11.90 -16.06
N ASP A 24 3.87 -11.95 -15.21
CA ASP A 24 3.06 -10.78 -14.88
C ASP A 24 3.88 -9.79 -14.04
N PRO A 25 4.19 -8.58 -14.55
CA PRO A 25 4.94 -7.58 -13.79
C PRO A 25 4.08 -6.92 -12.71
N THR A 26 2.75 -7.01 -12.80
CA THR A 26 1.80 -6.25 -11.99
C THR A 26 1.60 -6.82 -10.59
N GLY A 27 2.05 -8.05 -10.32
CA GLY A 27 1.79 -8.76 -9.07
C GLY A 27 2.44 -8.14 -7.81
N TYR A 28 2.04 -8.67 -6.65
CA TYR A 28 2.67 -8.37 -5.37
C TYR A 28 3.81 -9.38 -5.06
N SER A 29 4.76 -8.96 -4.21
CA SER A 29 5.94 -9.76 -3.84
C SER A 29 5.75 -10.61 -2.57
N ALA A 30 4.80 -10.25 -1.70
CA ALA A 30 4.44 -11.00 -0.50
C ALA A 30 3.06 -10.60 0.03
N THR A 31 2.57 -11.33 1.04
CA THR A 31 1.40 -10.92 1.84
C THR A 31 1.75 -10.77 3.32
N ILE A 32 1.02 -9.91 4.03
CA ILE A 32 1.15 -9.66 5.48
C ILE A 32 -0.24 -9.84 6.11
N ASP A 33 -0.37 -10.65 7.17
CA ASP A 33 -1.59 -10.67 8.00
C ASP A 33 -1.60 -9.42 8.90
N GLY A 34 -2.47 -8.47 8.58
CA GLY A 34 -2.55 -7.21 9.31
C GLY A 34 -2.92 -7.35 10.78
N ASN A 35 -3.69 -8.38 11.14
CA ASN A 35 -4.12 -8.61 12.52
C ASN A 35 -2.97 -9.10 13.40
N VAL A 36 -1.98 -9.77 12.81
CA VAL A 36 -0.76 -10.25 13.49
C VAL A 36 0.32 -9.17 13.45
N ALA A 37 0.54 -8.55 12.29
CA ALA A 37 1.64 -7.61 12.07
C ALA A 37 1.43 -6.25 12.75
N LEU A 38 0.17 -5.79 12.85
CA LEU A 38 -0.16 -4.48 13.40
C LEU A 38 -1.51 -4.52 14.16
N PRO A 39 -1.59 -5.25 15.29
CA PRO A 39 -2.84 -5.55 15.97
C PRO A 39 -3.58 -4.31 16.51
N GLY A 40 -4.87 -4.49 16.81
CA GLY A 40 -5.69 -3.53 17.56
C GLY A 40 -6.80 -2.84 16.76
N GLU A 41 -6.99 -3.19 15.48
CA GLU A 41 -8.07 -2.68 14.63
C GLU A 41 -8.73 -3.80 13.83
N ASN A 42 -9.87 -3.50 13.19
CA ASN A 42 -10.49 -4.36 12.19
C ASN A 42 -10.02 -3.94 10.78
N TYR A 43 -9.34 -4.85 10.08
CA TYR A 43 -8.84 -4.65 8.71
C TYR A 43 -9.66 -5.40 7.65
N ASN A 44 -10.90 -5.76 7.97
CA ASN A 44 -11.85 -6.39 7.04
C ASN A 44 -13.05 -5.46 6.79
N LEU A 45 -12.75 -4.17 6.54
CA LEU A 45 -13.67 -3.11 6.15
C LEU A 45 -13.37 -2.66 4.71
N SER A 46 -13.85 -1.48 4.29
CA SER A 46 -13.54 -0.93 2.97
C SER A 46 -12.03 -0.65 2.82
N PRO A 47 -11.48 -0.59 1.59
CA PRO A 47 -10.07 -0.24 1.38
C PRO A 47 -9.68 1.09 2.04
N GLN A 48 -10.59 2.08 2.04
CA GLN A 48 -10.38 3.37 2.70
C GLN A 48 -10.32 3.23 4.23
N ASP A 49 -11.26 2.51 4.83
CA ASP A 49 -11.31 2.32 6.29
C ASP A 49 -10.10 1.52 6.79
N ASN A 50 -9.71 0.46 6.07
CA ASN A 50 -8.52 -0.33 6.37
C ASN A 50 -7.25 0.54 6.25
N THR A 51 -7.20 1.46 5.28
CA THR A 51 -6.10 2.42 5.14
C THR A 51 -6.05 3.41 6.30
N ILE A 52 -7.18 3.97 6.70
CA ILE A 52 -7.27 4.86 7.88
C ILE A 52 -6.86 4.12 9.16
N ALA A 53 -7.32 2.88 9.33
CA ALA A 53 -6.95 2.03 10.46
C ALA A 53 -5.45 1.73 10.48
N PHE A 54 -4.88 1.29 9.36
CA PHE A 54 -3.44 1.04 9.21
C PHE A 54 -2.62 2.28 9.54
N THR A 55 -2.90 3.41 8.89
CA THR A 55 -2.18 4.68 9.09
C THR A 55 -2.20 5.10 10.56
N ARG A 56 -3.35 4.92 11.23
CA ARG A 56 -3.50 5.26 12.65
C ARG A 56 -2.75 4.30 13.58
N GLN A 57 -2.69 3.00 13.27
CA GLN A 57 -1.93 2.05 14.08
C GLN A 57 -0.42 2.14 13.83
N LEU A 58 0.01 2.40 12.58
CA LEU A 58 1.41 2.62 12.24
C LEU A 58 1.94 3.84 13.03
N LYS A 59 1.17 4.94 13.06
CA LYS A 59 1.51 6.16 13.84
C LYS A 59 1.50 5.96 15.37
N LYS A 60 0.88 4.89 15.89
CA LYS A 60 0.98 4.48 17.32
C LYS A 60 2.10 3.47 17.58
N SER A 61 2.64 2.84 16.54
CA SER A 61 3.70 1.83 16.63
C SER A 61 5.09 2.46 16.81
N SER A 62 6.12 1.63 16.94
CA SER A 62 7.51 2.05 16.92
C SER A 62 8.12 2.16 15.51
N PHE A 63 7.37 1.85 14.44
CA PHE A 63 7.88 1.91 13.07
C PHE A 63 7.90 3.35 12.55
N ALA A 64 9.09 3.80 12.14
CA ALA A 64 9.31 5.17 11.65
C ALA A 64 8.80 5.41 10.21
N SER A 65 8.47 4.35 9.47
CA SER A 65 8.06 4.41 8.06
C SER A 65 7.34 3.14 7.61
N LEU A 66 6.68 3.18 6.45
CA LEU A 66 6.09 1.99 5.83
C LEU A 66 7.17 0.95 5.53
N ARG A 67 8.33 1.38 5.02
CA ARG A 67 9.48 0.49 4.82
C ARG A 67 9.93 -0.21 6.11
N ALA A 68 10.10 0.53 7.20
CA ALA A 68 10.54 -0.06 8.47
C ALA A 68 9.53 -1.09 9.00
N PHE A 69 8.23 -0.88 8.76
CA PHE A 69 7.19 -1.86 9.04
C PHE A 69 7.30 -3.11 8.13
N ILE A 70 7.43 -2.94 6.81
CA ILE A 70 7.52 -4.05 5.84
C ILE A 70 8.78 -4.90 6.07
N ASP A 71 9.94 -4.27 6.25
CA ASP A 71 11.22 -4.95 6.45
C ASP A 71 11.25 -5.74 7.79
N ALA A 72 10.38 -5.41 8.74
CA ALA A 72 10.22 -6.14 10.01
C ALA A 72 9.34 -7.41 9.92
N GLN A 73 8.61 -7.62 8.82
CA GLN A 73 7.73 -8.80 8.65
C GLN A 73 8.45 -10.06 8.16
N GLY A 74 9.78 -10.03 8.04
CA GLY A 74 10.58 -11.12 7.50
C GLY A 74 10.70 -11.05 5.97
N ASP A 75 10.59 -12.19 5.29
CA ASP A 75 10.75 -12.23 3.83
C ASP A 75 9.51 -11.67 3.12
N THR A 76 9.61 -10.42 2.67
CA THR A 76 8.59 -9.72 1.87
C THR A 76 8.94 -9.67 0.37
N GLY A 77 9.53 -10.76 -0.14
CA GLY A 77 10.07 -10.86 -1.51
C GLY A 77 11.53 -10.42 -1.60
N GLY A 78 12.31 -10.67 -0.55
CA GLY A 78 13.70 -10.26 -0.43
C GLY A 78 13.91 -8.75 -0.54
N GLU A 79 15.09 -8.38 -1.04
CA GLU A 79 15.53 -6.98 -1.17
C GLU A 79 14.66 -6.18 -2.16
N CYS A 80 14.23 -6.80 -3.26
CA CYS A 80 13.68 -6.08 -4.42
C CYS A 80 12.39 -6.66 -5.03
N GLY A 81 11.70 -7.55 -4.31
CA GLY A 81 10.38 -8.04 -4.68
C GLY A 81 10.38 -8.76 -6.03
N LEU A 82 9.59 -8.24 -6.97
CA LEU A 82 9.50 -8.81 -8.32
C LEU A 82 10.65 -8.38 -9.26
N THR A 83 11.63 -7.64 -8.76
CA THR A 83 12.68 -6.99 -9.55
C THR A 83 14.08 -7.33 -9.06
N ARG A 84 15.09 -7.13 -9.92
CA ARG A 84 16.49 -7.47 -9.69
C ARG A 84 17.27 -6.29 -9.10
N ALA A 85 17.97 -6.51 -8.00
CA ALA A 85 18.91 -5.54 -7.43
C ALA A 85 20.08 -5.25 -8.39
N ASP A 86 20.55 -6.27 -9.12
CA ASP A 86 21.59 -6.18 -10.16
C ASP A 86 21.03 -5.83 -11.55
N GLY A 87 19.85 -5.23 -11.61
CA GLY A 87 19.17 -4.86 -12.86
C GLY A 87 19.95 -3.87 -13.75
N THR A 88 19.44 -3.69 -14.97
CA THR A 88 19.96 -2.68 -15.91
C THR A 88 19.88 -1.29 -15.28
N PRO A 89 20.98 -0.52 -15.18
CA PRO A 89 20.95 0.82 -14.62
C PRO A 89 20.00 1.77 -15.36
N ARG A 90 19.33 2.65 -14.61
CA ARG A 90 18.46 3.72 -15.11
C ARG A 90 18.77 5.05 -14.45
N SER A 91 18.69 6.14 -15.20
CA SER A 91 18.61 7.48 -14.61
C SER A 91 17.23 7.70 -14.00
N LEU A 92 17.11 8.64 -13.05
CA LEU A 92 15.81 9.11 -12.59
C LEU A 92 15.08 9.89 -13.71
N PRO A 93 13.73 9.94 -13.69
CA PRO A 93 12.93 10.72 -14.64
C PRO A 93 13.33 12.20 -14.63
N SER A 94 13.44 12.82 -15.81
CA SER A 94 13.94 14.19 -15.96
C SER A 94 12.98 15.26 -15.43
N ASP A 95 11.69 14.96 -15.34
CA ASP A 95 10.68 15.80 -14.68
C ASP A 95 10.58 15.54 -13.16
N SER A 96 11.42 14.67 -12.62
CA SER A 96 11.44 14.21 -11.23
C SER A 96 10.13 13.57 -10.74
N LYS A 97 9.36 12.93 -11.62
CA LYS A 97 8.18 12.12 -11.25
C LYS A 97 8.43 10.65 -11.52
N VAL A 98 8.53 9.87 -10.45
CA VAL A 98 8.55 8.41 -10.54
C VAL A 98 7.13 7.92 -10.80
N LYS A 99 6.94 7.02 -11.77
CA LYS A 99 5.63 6.60 -12.25
C LYS A 99 5.33 5.15 -11.91
N TRP A 100 4.25 4.94 -11.17
CA TRP A 100 3.56 3.66 -11.02
C TRP A 100 2.39 3.59 -12.01
N ALA A 101 2.21 2.46 -12.71
CA ALA A 101 1.07 2.28 -13.60
C ALA A 101 0.77 0.82 -13.97
N HIS A 102 -0.42 0.60 -14.53
CA HIS A 102 -0.78 -0.53 -15.38
C HIS A 102 -1.55 0.01 -16.59
N GLY A 103 -0.88 0.08 -17.75
CA GLY A 103 -1.45 0.73 -18.93
C GLY A 103 -1.67 2.23 -18.69
N SER A 104 -2.94 2.68 -18.75
CA SER A 104 -3.34 4.05 -18.45
C SER A 104 -3.71 4.31 -16.99
N GLU A 105 -3.81 3.27 -16.17
CA GLU A 105 -4.24 3.37 -14.77
C GLU A 105 -3.04 3.48 -13.83
N GLY A 106 -3.16 4.28 -12.77
CA GLY A 106 -2.13 4.45 -11.74
C GLY A 106 -2.39 3.54 -10.54
N PHE A 107 -2.61 4.14 -9.37
CA PHE A 107 -3.12 3.43 -8.20
C PHE A 107 -4.66 3.43 -8.22
N VAL A 108 -5.27 2.32 -7.82
CA VAL A 108 -6.73 2.10 -7.93
C VAL A 108 -7.44 2.08 -6.58
N LEU A 109 -8.67 2.61 -6.55
CA LEU A 109 -9.51 2.68 -5.33
C LEU A 109 -9.96 1.32 -4.78
N SER A 110 -9.83 0.24 -5.54
CA SER A 110 -10.07 -1.11 -5.02
C SER A 110 -8.91 -1.65 -4.19
N HIS A 111 -7.72 -1.04 -4.24
CA HIS A 111 -6.49 -1.49 -3.56
C HIS A 111 -5.83 -0.36 -2.76
N GLU A 112 -6.62 0.47 -2.08
CA GLU A 112 -6.09 1.61 -1.30
C GLU A 112 -5.01 1.21 -0.29
N GLY A 113 -4.13 2.17 -0.03
CA GLY A 113 -3.08 2.04 0.97
C GLY A 113 -1.87 2.95 0.71
N PRO A 114 -0.93 2.99 1.67
CA PRO A 114 0.20 3.90 1.65
C PRO A 114 1.28 3.47 0.64
N CYS A 115 2.04 4.43 0.16
CA CYS A 115 3.24 4.18 -0.64
C CYS A 115 4.40 5.11 -0.28
N GLU A 116 5.63 4.63 -0.53
CA GLU A 116 6.87 5.36 -0.29
C GLU A 116 7.87 5.12 -1.43
N LEU A 117 8.69 6.15 -1.71
CA LEU A 117 9.88 6.03 -2.55
C LEU A 117 11.13 6.27 -1.71
N TRP A 118 12.14 5.45 -1.95
CA TRP A 118 13.43 5.52 -1.26
C TRP A 118 14.57 5.51 -2.27
N CYS A 119 15.56 6.39 -2.08
CA CYS A 119 16.86 6.34 -2.72
C CYS A 119 17.86 5.81 -1.70
N ASP A 120 18.23 4.53 -1.85
CA ASP A 120 18.90 3.70 -0.84
C ASP A 120 18.29 3.77 0.57
N ALA A 121 18.85 4.57 1.47
CA ALA A 121 18.38 4.77 2.84
C ALA A 121 17.55 6.06 3.03
N THR A 122 17.49 6.92 2.01
CA THR A 122 16.81 8.21 2.05
C THR A 122 15.39 8.07 1.53
N ARG A 123 14.37 8.37 2.35
CA ARG A 123 12.98 8.47 1.87
C ARG A 123 12.82 9.78 1.09
N VAL A 124 12.33 9.69 -0.14
CA VAL A 124 12.17 10.83 -1.07
C VAL A 124 10.72 11.06 -1.50
N TYR A 125 9.82 10.14 -1.15
CA TYR A 125 8.35 10.32 -1.22
C TYR A 125 7.67 9.50 -0.12
N GLU A 126 6.57 10.01 0.41
CA GLU A 126 5.62 9.27 1.24
C GLU A 126 4.19 9.76 0.97
N ASN A 127 3.20 8.87 1.09
CA ASN A 127 1.80 9.25 1.09
C ASN A 127 0.97 8.16 1.80
N ASP A 128 0.07 8.57 2.71
CA ASP A 128 -0.77 7.67 3.51
C ASP A 128 -1.79 6.88 2.65
N ASN A 129 -2.17 7.37 1.46
CA ASN A 129 -3.11 6.68 0.56
C ASN A 129 -2.90 7.08 -0.91
N CYS A 130 -2.11 6.31 -1.65
CA CYS A 130 -1.72 6.67 -3.01
C CYS A 130 -2.85 6.52 -4.03
N ALA A 131 -3.73 5.53 -3.85
CA ALA A 131 -4.93 5.32 -4.66
C ALA A 131 -5.88 6.53 -4.68
N ARG A 132 -6.02 7.24 -3.55
CA ARG A 132 -6.87 8.44 -3.48
C ARG A 132 -6.13 9.73 -3.85
N ASN A 133 -4.88 9.86 -3.45
CA ASN A 133 -4.17 11.14 -3.50
C ASN A 133 -3.37 11.34 -4.80
N ILE A 134 -2.96 10.25 -5.46
CA ILE A 134 -2.25 10.26 -6.75
C ILE A 134 -2.80 9.14 -7.66
N PRO A 135 -4.08 9.19 -8.07
CA PRO A 135 -4.70 8.12 -8.86
C PRO A 135 -4.05 7.90 -10.24
N ASP A 136 -3.30 8.88 -10.76
CA ASP A 136 -2.50 8.71 -11.96
C ASP A 136 -1.19 7.95 -11.71
N GLY A 137 -0.76 7.76 -10.45
CA GLY A 137 0.47 7.08 -10.07
C GLY A 137 1.76 7.88 -10.26
N ALA A 138 1.69 9.19 -10.50
CA ALA A 138 2.87 10.05 -10.58
C ALA A 138 3.30 10.55 -9.19
N MET A 139 4.45 10.06 -8.71
CA MET A 139 5.03 10.40 -7.41
C MET A 139 6.14 11.43 -7.61
N PRO A 140 5.91 12.73 -7.32
CA PRO A 140 6.94 13.76 -7.44
C PRO A 140 8.00 13.60 -6.33
N ILE A 141 9.27 13.51 -6.72
CA ILE A 141 10.41 13.41 -5.81
C ILE A 141 11.30 14.66 -5.90
N ASN A 142 12.03 14.96 -4.82
CA ASN A 142 13.20 15.83 -4.94
C ASN A 142 14.41 14.98 -5.37
N SER A 143 14.64 14.90 -6.68
CA SER A 143 15.73 14.09 -7.27
C SER A 143 17.14 14.42 -6.75
N SER A 144 17.37 15.62 -6.20
CA SER A 144 18.65 15.94 -5.54
C SER A 144 18.93 15.11 -4.28
N GLN A 145 17.89 14.59 -3.61
CA GLN A 145 18.04 13.70 -2.44
C GLN A 145 18.52 12.29 -2.81
N CYS A 146 18.55 11.96 -4.10
CA CYS A 146 19.04 10.69 -4.65
C CYS A 146 20.45 10.79 -5.25
N GLN A 147 21.15 11.92 -5.06
CA GLN A 147 22.53 12.07 -5.56
C GLN A 147 23.46 11.05 -4.90
N GLY A 148 24.20 10.32 -5.73
CA GLY A 148 25.08 9.23 -5.28
C GLY A 148 24.36 7.93 -4.89
N SER A 149 23.02 7.87 -4.93
CA SER A 149 22.29 6.64 -4.67
C SER A 149 22.44 5.62 -5.79
N GLU A 150 22.57 4.35 -5.43
CA GLU A 150 22.71 3.21 -6.34
C GLU A 150 21.36 2.54 -6.65
N LYS A 151 20.32 2.84 -5.87
CA LYS A 151 19.02 2.15 -5.96
C LYS A 151 17.85 3.04 -5.60
N LEU A 152 16.83 3.04 -6.46
CA LEU A 152 15.47 3.49 -6.15
C LEU A 152 14.65 2.28 -5.69
N ILE A 153 13.88 2.42 -4.62
CA ILE A 153 12.95 1.41 -4.10
C ILE A 153 11.57 2.04 -4.04
N MET A 154 10.60 1.39 -4.68
CA MET A 154 9.18 1.69 -4.61
C MET A 154 8.47 0.65 -3.74
N LEU A 155 7.70 1.14 -2.78
CA LEU A 155 6.85 0.36 -1.89
C LEU A 155 5.42 0.85 -1.96
N TRP A 156 4.47 -0.06 -2.16
CA TRP A 156 3.04 0.17 -1.94
C TRP A 156 2.46 -1.02 -1.18
N LEU A 157 1.60 -0.74 -0.20
CA LEU A 157 0.93 -1.77 0.60
C LEU A 157 -0.57 -1.65 0.35
N ALA A 158 -1.17 -2.61 -0.36
CA ALA A 158 -2.61 -2.59 -0.61
C ALA A 158 -3.37 -3.25 0.54
N LEU A 159 -4.36 -2.53 1.09
CA LEU A 159 -5.04 -2.82 2.35
C LEU A 159 -6.51 -3.25 2.16
N HIS A 160 -6.87 -3.75 0.98
CA HIS A 160 -8.25 -4.07 0.61
C HIS A 160 -8.84 -5.34 1.27
N THR A 161 -8.01 -6.14 1.93
CA THR A 161 -8.44 -7.20 2.87
C THR A 161 -7.54 -7.16 4.11
N SER A 162 -7.76 -8.04 5.08
CA SER A 162 -6.84 -8.25 6.21
C SER A 162 -5.51 -8.92 5.81
N GLN A 163 -5.44 -9.58 4.65
CA GLN A 163 -4.21 -10.07 4.04
C GLN A 163 -3.67 -9.01 3.07
N TRP A 164 -2.80 -8.14 3.59
CA TRP A 164 -2.24 -7.02 2.84
C TRP A 164 -1.26 -7.50 1.78
N GLN A 165 -1.26 -6.87 0.62
CA GLN A 165 -0.37 -7.21 -0.49
C GLN A 165 0.80 -6.23 -0.56
N VAL A 166 2.02 -6.75 -0.50
CA VAL A 166 3.26 -5.95 -0.56
C VAL A 166 3.70 -5.83 -2.01
N TYR A 167 3.68 -4.62 -2.54
CA TYR A 167 4.28 -4.30 -3.85
C TYR A 167 5.66 -3.68 -3.60
N LYS A 168 6.71 -4.40 -4.00
CA LYS A 168 8.11 -3.97 -3.89
C LYS A 168 8.78 -4.04 -5.26
N ASN A 169 9.27 -2.90 -5.75
CA ASN A 169 10.02 -2.79 -7.01
C ASN A 169 11.29 -1.96 -6.74
N CYS A 170 12.44 -2.43 -7.21
CA CYS A 170 13.72 -1.73 -7.21
C CYS A 170 14.14 -1.37 -8.63
N VAL A 171 14.90 -0.28 -8.73
CA VAL A 171 15.64 0.09 -9.93
C VAL A 171 17.05 0.40 -9.52
N ARG A 172 18.02 -0.28 -10.13
CA ARG A 172 19.42 0.12 -10.02
C ARG A 172 19.59 1.47 -10.72
N LEU A 173 20.09 2.46 -9.99
CA LEU A 173 20.32 3.79 -10.53
C LEU A 173 21.66 3.86 -11.26
N THR A 174 21.71 4.66 -12.33
CA THR A 174 22.97 5.09 -12.92
C THR A 174 23.64 6.07 -11.94
N SER A 175 24.78 5.70 -11.39
CA SER A 175 25.62 6.62 -10.60
C SER A 175 25.88 7.89 -11.42
N GLY A 176 25.70 9.06 -10.81
CA GLY A 176 25.59 10.35 -11.50
C GLY A 176 26.86 10.91 -12.16
N ASP A 177 27.87 10.08 -12.42
CA ASP A 177 29.11 10.45 -13.08
C ASP A 177 29.27 9.72 -14.42
N GLY A 178 29.42 10.49 -15.50
CA GLY A 178 29.61 9.98 -16.85
C GLY A 178 31.00 9.39 -17.08
N SER A 179 31.28 8.22 -16.51
CA SER A 179 32.50 7.44 -16.77
C SER A 179 32.18 5.95 -16.90
N SER A 180 32.63 5.38 -18.01
CA SER A 180 32.44 3.97 -18.38
C SER A 180 32.94 2.99 -17.31
N PRO A 181 32.34 1.80 -17.18
CA PRO A 181 32.75 0.82 -16.17
C PRO A 181 34.18 0.32 -16.42
N VAL A 182 35.06 0.60 -15.46
CA VAL A 182 36.37 -0.07 -15.34
C VAL A 182 36.13 -1.45 -14.73
N PRO A 183 36.67 -2.54 -15.30
CA PRO A 183 36.45 -3.89 -14.76
C PRO A 183 37.13 -4.07 -13.39
N PRO A 184 36.52 -4.83 -12.45
CA PRO A 184 37.10 -5.05 -11.13
C PRO A 184 38.30 -6.01 -11.20
N PRO A 185 39.37 -5.78 -10.43
CA PRO A 185 40.40 -6.79 -10.19
C PRO A 185 39.90 -7.86 -9.21
N SER A 186 40.19 -9.12 -9.51
CA SER A 186 39.76 -10.29 -8.75
C SER A 186 40.61 -10.58 -7.49
N SER A 187 40.02 -11.34 -6.56
CA SER A 187 40.69 -12.16 -5.51
C SER A 187 41.24 -11.42 -4.28
N SER A 188 41.20 -11.94 -3.04
CA SER A 188 40.55 -13.17 -2.51
C SER A 188 40.62 -13.24 -0.96
N SER A 189 39.60 -13.87 -0.36
CA SER A 189 39.61 -14.74 0.85
C SER A 189 40.29 -14.30 2.18
N GLY A 190 39.51 -14.33 3.27
CA GLY A 190 40.03 -14.32 4.66
C GLY A 190 38.98 -14.52 5.77
N THR A 191 38.79 -15.76 6.23
CA THR A 191 38.11 -16.16 7.49
C THR A 191 39.04 -17.11 8.27
N PRO A 192 38.99 -17.23 9.62
CA PRO A 192 37.86 -17.73 10.44
C PRO A 192 37.46 -16.71 11.54
N THR A 193 36.80 -16.96 12.70
CA THR A 193 36.50 -18.16 13.52
C THR A 193 35.14 -18.02 14.27
N MET A 194 34.87 -18.84 15.29
CA MET A 194 33.53 -19.08 15.88
C MET A 194 33.40 -18.78 17.41
N ASN A 195 32.27 -18.14 17.81
CA ASN A 195 31.34 -18.47 18.95
C ASN A 195 31.87 -18.59 20.43
N PRO A 196 31.05 -18.78 21.53
CA PRO A 196 29.57 -18.81 21.68
C PRO A 196 28.88 -18.19 22.97
N ARG A 197 27.52 -18.11 22.91
CA ARG A 197 26.45 -18.30 23.96
C ARG A 197 25.89 -17.18 24.91
N PRO A 198 24.59 -17.31 25.38
CA PRO A 198 23.77 -16.33 26.14
C PRO A 198 23.42 -16.75 27.61
N PRO A 199 22.50 -16.07 28.37
CA PRO A 199 21.06 -16.53 28.44
C PRO A 199 19.91 -15.54 28.83
N SER A 200 18.68 -15.86 28.35
CA SER A 200 17.33 -15.89 28.99
C SER A 200 16.55 -14.71 29.67
N SER A 201 15.36 -14.44 29.11
CA SER A 201 13.97 -14.47 29.70
C SER A 201 13.46 -13.51 30.81
N SER A 202 12.30 -12.85 30.57
CA SER A 202 11.04 -12.97 31.38
C SER A 202 9.82 -12.16 30.87
N THR A 203 8.61 -12.71 31.01
CA THR A 203 7.27 -12.15 30.65
C THR A 203 6.71 -11.12 31.68
N PRO A 204 5.61 -10.39 31.35
CA PRO A 204 4.35 -10.60 32.11
C PRO A 204 3.03 -10.45 31.30
N THR A 205 1.89 -10.69 31.98
CA THR A 205 0.53 -10.95 31.41
C THR A 205 -0.55 -10.00 31.99
N SER A 206 -1.56 -9.61 31.18
CA SER A 206 -2.97 -9.25 31.58
C SER A 206 -3.77 -8.96 30.29
N HIS A 207 -4.99 -9.41 29.95
CA HIS A 207 -6.27 -9.69 30.63
C HIS A 207 -7.06 -8.44 31.10
N GLY A 208 -8.22 -8.18 30.47
CA GLY A 208 -9.20 -7.11 30.77
C GLY A 208 -10.27 -6.99 29.64
N PRO A 209 -11.59 -6.73 29.91
CA PRO A 209 -12.65 -7.31 29.07
C PRO A 209 -13.47 -6.38 28.14
N LYS A 210 -14.24 -7.06 27.28
CA LYS A 210 -15.24 -6.61 26.28
C LYS A 210 -16.55 -6.11 26.94
N SER A 211 -17.28 -5.21 26.26
CA SER A 211 -18.69 -4.88 26.59
C SER A 211 -19.56 -4.86 25.32
N THR A 212 -20.85 -5.17 25.47
CA THR A 212 -21.80 -5.44 24.37
C THR A 212 -23.19 -4.92 24.75
N SER A 213 -23.93 -4.29 23.83
CA SER A 213 -25.35 -3.90 24.01
C SER A 213 -26.13 -3.98 22.67
N PRO A 214 -27.46 -4.17 22.70
CA PRO A 214 -28.29 -4.48 21.53
C PRO A 214 -28.82 -3.24 20.77
N PRO A 215 -29.34 -3.39 19.53
CA PRO A 215 -29.79 -2.27 18.72
C PRO A 215 -31.17 -1.75 19.12
N SER A 216 -31.26 -0.44 19.36
CA SER A 216 -32.48 0.35 19.22
C SER A 216 -32.79 0.61 17.73
N GLU A 217 -33.96 1.21 17.43
CA GLU A 217 -34.30 1.77 16.12
C GLU A 217 -33.42 3.00 15.80
N GLU A 218 -32.12 2.78 15.67
CA GLU A 218 -31.15 3.79 15.26
C GLU A 218 -31.20 3.94 13.73
N GLU A 219 -31.11 5.17 13.22
CA GLU A 219 -31.03 5.43 11.78
C GLU A 219 -29.57 5.40 11.31
N ALA A 220 -29.33 4.82 10.12
CA ALA A 220 -28.02 4.80 9.50
C ALA A 220 -27.56 6.24 9.23
N GLN A 221 -26.44 6.59 9.85
CA GLN A 221 -25.79 7.89 9.66
C GLN A 221 -25.30 8.04 8.20
N PRO A 222 -24.95 9.27 7.76
CA PRO A 222 -24.41 9.50 6.42
C PRO A 222 -23.32 8.48 6.04
N TRP A 223 -23.45 7.89 4.86
CA TRP A 223 -22.53 6.89 4.30
C TRP A 223 -22.42 5.57 5.06
N GLN A 224 -23.25 5.32 6.07
CA GLN A 224 -23.34 4.01 6.72
C GLN A 224 -24.08 2.99 5.83
N GLN A 225 -23.86 1.70 6.12
CA GLN A 225 -24.62 0.62 5.52
C GLN A 225 -26.08 0.68 5.98
N CYS A 226 -27.00 0.46 5.04
CA CYS A 226 -28.44 0.47 5.27
C CYS A 226 -29.18 -0.72 4.61
N GLY A 227 -28.43 -1.67 4.03
CA GLY A 227 -29.01 -2.85 3.40
C GLY A 227 -27.96 -3.86 2.96
N GLY A 228 -28.42 -5.06 2.60
CA GLY A 228 -27.60 -6.20 2.20
C GLY A 228 -28.13 -7.52 2.76
N LYS A 229 -27.93 -8.64 2.04
CA LYS A 229 -28.52 -9.96 2.35
C LYS A 229 -28.27 -10.52 3.76
N THR A 230 -27.27 -10.04 4.49
CA THR A 230 -26.96 -10.43 5.88
C THR A 230 -26.84 -9.24 6.85
N PHE A 231 -27.25 -8.04 6.42
CA PHE A 231 -27.15 -6.84 7.24
C PHE A 231 -28.25 -6.83 8.31
N ASN A 232 -27.86 -6.76 9.58
CA ASN A 232 -28.76 -6.74 10.76
C ASN A 232 -28.73 -5.37 11.47
N GLY A 233 -28.46 -4.30 10.73
CA GLY A 233 -28.40 -2.93 11.24
C GLY A 233 -29.52 -2.02 10.69
N PRO A 234 -29.39 -0.70 10.88
CA PRO A 234 -30.38 0.29 10.45
C PRO A 234 -30.75 0.25 8.98
N THR A 235 -31.98 -0.13 8.61
CA THR A 235 -32.40 -0.15 7.19
C THR A 235 -32.95 1.18 6.65
N ARG A 236 -32.94 2.22 7.48
CA ARG A 236 -33.32 3.59 7.13
C ARG A 236 -32.15 4.52 7.41
N CYS A 237 -31.92 5.43 6.48
CA CYS A 237 -30.95 6.52 6.64
C CYS A 237 -31.57 7.68 7.41
N VAL A 238 -30.72 8.49 8.05
CA VAL A 238 -31.12 9.79 8.59
C VAL A 238 -31.69 10.71 7.50
N ALA A 239 -32.46 11.73 7.90
CA ALA A 239 -33.00 12.75 7.00
C ALA A 239 -31.94 13.35 6.04
N GLN A 240 -32.38 13.69 4.83
CA GLN A 240 -31.54 14.08 3.67
C GLN A 240 -30.66 12.98 3.06
N TYR A 241 -30.77 11.72 3.51
CA TYR A 241 -30.04 10.58 2.93
C TYR A 241 -31.02 9.47 2.51
N THR A 242 -30.70 8.80 1.41
CA THR A 242 -31.47 7.69 0.84
C THR A 242 -30.60 6.43 0.83
N CYS A 243 -31.20 5.29 1.15
CA CYS A 243 -30.50 4.01 1.08
C CYS A 243 -30.38 3.54 -0.36
N VAL A 244 -29.19 3.69 -0.96
CA VAL A 244 -28.91 3.30 -2.34
C VAL A 244 -28.30 1.91 -2.38
N TRP A 245 -28.91 1.02 -3.15
CA TRP A 245 -28.41 -0.34 -3.40
C TRP A 245 -27.13 -0.28 -4.25
N MET A 246 -26.08 -0.97 -3.82
CA MET A 246 -24.81 -1.06 -4.55
C MET A 246 -24.57 -2.50 -5.03
N ASP A 247 -24.78 -3.47 -4.15
CA ASP A 247 -24.76 -4.90 -4.49
C ASP A 247 -25.66 -5.73 -3.55
N ASP A 248 -25.74 -7.03 -3.81
CA ASP A 248 -26.52 -8.02 -3.05
C ASP A 248 -26.26 -8.01 -1.53
N TRP A 249 -25.08 -7.62 -1.08
CA TRP A 249 -24.60 -7.66 0.29
C TRP A 249 -24.43 -6.25 0.90
N TYR A 250 -24.56 -5.20 0.10
CA TYR A 250 -24.31 -3.82 0.53
C TYR A 250 -25.22 -2.78 -0.15
N SER A 251 -25.91 -1.99 0.68
CA SER A 251 -26.57 -0.74 0.32
C SER A 251 -26.09 0.36 1.27
N GLN A 252 -25.92 1.60 0.79
CA GLN A 252 -25.33 2.71 1.54
C GLN A 252 -26.22 3.95 1.57
N CYS A 253 -26.20 4.67 2.68
CA CYS A 253 -26.83 5.99 2.80
C CYS A 253 -26.05 7.05 2.03
N THR A 254 -26.50 7.41 0.84
CA THR A 254 -25.98 8.56 0.09
C THR A 254 -26.92 9.76 0.25
N PRO A 255 -26.48 11.00 0.03
CA PRO A 255 -27.38 12.15 -0.02
C PRO A 255 -28.55 11.85 -0.97
N ALA A 256 -29.76 12.19 -0.55
CA ALA A 256 -30.87 12.26 -1.48
C ALA A 256 -30.47 13.28 -2.55
N ALA A 257 -30.46 12.89 -3.82
CA ALA A 257 -30.30 13.85 -4.89
C ALA A 257 -31.51 14.79 -4.80
N ASP A 258 -31.26 16.10 -4.60
CA ASP A 258 -32.32 17.09 -4.63
C ASP A 258 -33.00 17.01 -6.00
N GLU A 259 -34.25 16.52 -6.03
CA GLU A 259 -35.10 16.66 -7.20
C GLU A 259 -35.43 18.15 -7.33
N ALA A 260 -34.57 18.85 -8.07
CA ALA A 260 -34.85 20.18 -8.56
C ALA A 260 -36.09 20.10 -9.45
N GLU A 261 -37.20 20.63 -8.93
CA GLU A 261 -38.53 20.53 -9.53
C GLU A 261 -38.56 21.01 -10.99
N GLU A 262 -39.40 20.34 -11.77
CA GLU A 262 -40.03 20.91 -12.94
C GLU A 262 -40.88 22.12 -12.51
N THR A 263 -40.46 23.34 -12.86
CA THR A 263 -41.35 24.51 -12.85
C THR A 263 -41.39 25.19 -14.21
N GLU A 264 -42.57 25.06 -14.82
CA GLU A 264 -43.05 25.65 -16.05
C GLU A 264 -43.03 27.20 -16.05
N ASP A 265 -42.43 27.81 -17.09
CA ASP A 265 -42.77 29.17 -17.57
C ASP A 265 -42.35 29.37 -19.03
N ARG A 266 -43.27 29.10 -19.98
CA ARG A 266 -43.38 29.84 -21.25
C ARG A 266 -44.70 29.60 -22.00
#